data_AF-A0ABD5B069-F1
#
_entry.id   AF-A0ABD5B069-F1
#
_cell.length_a   1.000
_cell.length_b   1.000
_cell.length_c   1.000
_cell.angle_alpha   90.00
_cell.angle_beta   90.00
_cell.angle_gamma   90.00
#
_symmetry.space_group_name_H-M   'P 1'
#
loop_
_entity.id
_entity.type
_entity.pdbx_description
1 polymer ?
#
loop_
_entity_poly.entity_id
_entity_poly.type
_entity_poly.pdbx_seq_one_letter_code
_entity_poly.pdbx_strand_id
1 'polypeptide(L)'
;IDPEIQNYVWEIEHKPLPENFINTLAETLVDLHNIPEENINVQHINIKTIQEIKNDFQRRMNKVKETYGVSDELWNRWKQWLENDELWPRHATMIHGDLHPGHIMVDNQANVTGLIDWTEATHSDPSMDFIGHHRVFDDEGLEQLITAYGKAG
;
A
#
# COMPACT_ATOMS: atom_id res chain seq x y z
N ILE A 1 -10.25 -9.79 -10.96
CA ILE A 1 -11.45 -8.95 -11.13
C ILE A 1 -12.26 -9.56 -12.25
N ASP A 2 -13.54 -9.81 -12.01
CA ASP A 2 -14.45 -10.25 -13.06
C ASP A 2 -15.05 -9.01 -13.74
N PRO A 3 -14.84 -8.84 -15.06
CA PRO A 3 -15.31 -7.67 -15.81
C PRO A 3 -16.84 -7.61 -15.95
N GLU A 4 -17.56 -8.72 -15.83
CA GLU A 4 -19.03 -8.76 -15.93
C GLU A 4 -19.67 -8.18 -14.67
N ILE A 5 -19.14 -8.53 -13.49
CA ILE A 5 -19.65 -8.01 -12.21
C ILE A 5 -18.92 -6.74 -11.74
N GLN A 6 -17.89 -6.33 -12.46
CA GLN A 6 -17.01 -5.19 -12.14
C GLN A 6 -16.48 -5.24 -10.69
N ASN A 7 -16.20 -6.44 -10.19
CA ASN A 7 -15.83 -6.69 -8.80
C ASN A 7 -14.89 -7.89 -8.68
N TYR A 8 -14.39 -8.16 -7.48
CA TYR A 8 -13.64 -9.37 -7.17
C TYR A 8 -14.55 -10.59 -7.12
N VAL A 9 -14.04 -11.71 -7.64
CA VAL A 9 -14.55 -13.03 -7.29
C VAL A 9 -13.82 -13.40 -6.01
N TRP A 10 -14.57 -13.54 -4.92
CA TRP A 10 -14.04 -13.77 -3.60
C TRP A 10 -13.97 -15.25 -3.29
N GLU A 11 -12.80 -15.74 -2.91
CA GLU A 11 -12.60 -17.12 -2.43
C GLU A 11 -12.91 -17.27 -0.93
N ILE A 12 -13.07 -16.16 -0.22
CA ILE A 12 -13.40 -16.11 1.22
C ILE A 12 -14.63 -15.26 1.47
N GLU A 13 -15.38 -15.58 2.52
CA GLU A 13 -16.34 -14.65 3.10
C GLU A 13 -15.56 -13.45 3.65
N HIS A 14 -15.84 -12.26 3.14
CA HIS A 14 -15.04 -11.05 3.37
C HIS A 14 -15.84 -9.94 4.09
N LYS A 15 -17.10 -10.23 4.45
CA LYS A 15 -17.99 -9.32 5.20
C LYS A 15 -18.74 -10.14 6.27
N PRO A 16 -18.25 -10.18 7.52
CA PRO A 16 -17.07 -9.48 8.03
C PRO A 16 -15.75 -10.05 7.48
N LEU A 17 -14.68 -9.26 7.57
CA LEU A 17 -13.33 -9.74 7.28
C LEU A 17 -12.93 -10.84 8.29
N PRO A 18 -12.41 -12.00 7.83
CA PRO A 18 -11.92 -13.02 8.74
C PRO A 18 -10.72 -12.53 9.53
N GLU A 19 -10.70 -12.78 10.83
CA GLU A 19 -9.59 -12.40 11.71
C GLU A 19 -8.25 -12.99 11.25
N ASN A 20 -8.28 -14.24 10.77
CA ASN A 20 -7.11 -14.90 10.18
C ASN A 20 -6.52 -14.11 9.01
N PHE A 21 -7.36 -13.59 8.11
CA PHE A 21 -6.92 -12.80 6.96
C PHE A 21 -6.21 -11.52 7.43
N ILE A 22 -6.83 -10.79 8.36
CA ILE A 22 -6.28 -9.53 8.88
C ILE A 22 -4.92 -9.78 9.54
N ASN A 23 -4.84 -10.78 10.42
CA ASN A 23 -3.63 -11.06 11.19
C ASN A 23 -2.48 -11.55 10.29
N THR A 24 -2.76 -12.50 9.40
CA THR A 24 -1.70 -13.06 8.52
C THR A 24 -1.28 -12.08 7.42
N LEU A 25 -2.18 -11.21 6.94
CA LEU A 25 -1.81 -10.10 6.08
C LEU A 25 -0.91 -9.10 6.82
N ALA A 26 -1.26 -8.74 8.05
CA ALA A 26 -0.45 -7.85 8.87
C ALA A 26 0.96 -8.42 9.11
N GLU A 27 1.08 -9.69 9.50
CA GLU A 27 2.36 -10.39 9.64
C GLU A 27 3.17 -10.38 8.33
N THR A 28 2.52 -10.68 7.20
CA THR A 28 3.16 -10.64 5.87
C THR A 28 3.69 -9.25 5.53
N LEU A 29 2.93 -8.19 5.82
CA LEU A 29 3.35 -6.82 5.58
C LEU A 29 4.48 -6.39 6.51
N VAL A 30 4.44 -6.78 7.79
CA VAL A 30 5.54 -6.54 8.73
C VAL A 30 6.81 -7.20 8.24
N ASP A 31 6.74 -8.46 7.78
CA ASP A 31 7.90 -9.16 7.23
C ASP A 31 8.45 -8.46 5.98
N LEU A 32 7.57 -8.05 5.05
CA LEU A 32 7.95 -7.33 3.84
C LEU A 32 8.59 -5.98 4.14
N HIS A 33 7.96 -5.18 4.99
CA HIS A 33 8.39 -3.83 5.31
C HIS A 33 9.67 -3.80 6.16
N ASN A 34 9.96 -4.88 6.90
CA ASN A 34 11.19 -5.03 7.69
C ASN A 34 12.33 -5.72 6.95
N ILE A 35 12.22 -5.97 5.64
CA ILE A 35 13.36 -6.45 4.84
C ILE A 35 14.51 -5.42 4.97
N PRO A 36 15.69 -5.84 5.49
CA PRO A 36 16.80 -4.92 5.65
C PRO A 36 17.27 -4.33 4.32
N GLU A 37 17.62 -3.05 4.31
CA GLU A 37 18.05 -2.34 3.10
C GLU A 37 19.24 -3.03 2.41
N GLU A 38 20.16 -3.62 3.17
CA GLU A 38 21.30 -4.38 2.66
C GLU A 38 20.92 -5.63 1.86
N ASN A 39 19.71 -6.16 2.07
CA ASN A 39 19.18 -7.32 1.35
C ASN A 39 18.46 -6.92 0.05
N ILE A 40 18.25 -5.62 -0.19
CA ILE A 40 17.66 -5.09 -1.43
C ILE A 40 18.75 -5.02 -2.50
N ASN A 41 19.05 -6.17 -3.10
CA ASN A 41 20.10 -6.31 -4.13
C ASN A 41 19.58 -6.23 -5.58
N VAL A 42 18.32 -5.81 -5.74
CA VAL A 42 17.62 -5.79 -7.01
C VAL A 42 17.97 -4.51 -7.79
N GLN A 43 18.57 -4.67 -8.97
CA GLN A 43 19.16 -3.53 -9.73
C GLN A 43 18.17 -2.39 -10.09
N HIS A 44 16.87 -2.65 -10.15
CA HIS A 44 15.86 -1.64 -10.48
C HIS A 44 15.26 -0.93 -9.26
N ILE A 45 15.52 -1.44 -8.04
CA ILE A 45 15.00 -0.86 -6.82
C ILE A 45 16.07 0.06 -6.23
N ASN A 46 15.79 1.36 -6.27
CA ASN A 46 16.65 2.37 -5.66
C ASN A 46 16.17 2.61 -4.23
N ILE A 47 17.06 2.44 -3.26
CA ILE A 47 16.82 2.86 -1.88
C ILE A 47 16.68 4.39 -1.87
N LYS A 48 15.59 4.87 -1.25
CA LYS A 48 15.23 6.28 -1.20
C LYS A 48 14.91 6.70 0.22
N THR A 49 15.31 7.92 0.54
CA THR A 49 14.84 8.63 1.72
C THR A 49 13.39 9.10 1.52
N ILE A 50 12.68 9.34 2.63
CA ILE A 50 11.33 9.95 2.59
C ILE A 50 11.36 11.30 1.89
N GLN A 51 12.41 12.10 2.04
CA GLN A 51 12.53 13.37 1.33
C GLN A 51 12.61 13.19 -0.19
N GLU A 52 13.32 12.18 -0.69
CA GLU A 52 13.36 11.86 -2.12
C GLU A 52 12.00 11.38 -2.62
N ILE A 53 11.29 10.55 -1.85
CA ILE A 53 9.93 10.12 -2.17
C ILE A 53 8.96 11.31 -2.23
N LYS A 54 9.03 12.24 -1.26
CA LYS A 54 8.28 13.51 -1.30
C LYS A 54 8.58 14.30 -2.57
N ASN A 55 9.86 14.43 -2.93
CA ASN A 55 10.27 15.12 -4.15
C ASN A 55 9.71 14.40 -5.41
N ASP A 56 9.62 13.07 -5.40
CA ASP A 56 9.05 12.30 -6.51
C ASP A 56 7.55 12.57 -6.66
N PHE A 57 6.80 12.57 -5.55
CA PHE A 57 5.39 12.97 -5.55
C PHE A 57 5.20 14.39 -6.07
N GLN A 58 6.03 15.35 -5.63
CA GLN A 58 5.97 16.73 -6.12
C GLN A 58 6.17 16.81 -7.64
N ARG A 59 7.17 16.09 -8.17
CA ARG A 59 7.43 16.05 -9.63
C ARG A 59 6.26 15.45 -10.40
N ARG A 60 5.66 14.37 -9.90
CA ARG A 60 4.47 13.73 -10.50
C ARG A 60 3.26 14.67 -10.47
N MET A 61 3.00 15.33 -9.35
CA MET A 61 1.93 16.32 -9.20
C MET A 61 2.07 17.47 -10.20
N ASN A 62 3.27 18.07 -10.28
CA ASN A 62 3.56 19.15 -11.24
C ASN A 62 3.35 18.67 -12.68
N LYS A 63 3.86 17.48 -13.02
CA LYS A 63 3.74 16.92 -14.37
C LYS A 63 2.27 16.73 -14.78
N VAL A 64 1.42 16.22 -13.88
CA VAL A 64 -0.02 16.07 -14.13
C VAL A 64 -0.67 17.44 -14.33
N LYS A 65 -0.37 18.42 -13.46
CA LYS A 65 -0.93 19.78 -13.58
C LYS A 65 -0.53 20.47 -14.88
N GLU A 66 0.73 20.38 -15.28
CA GLU A 66 1.22 20.96 -16.54
C GLU A 66 0.60 20.31 -17.77
N THR A 67 0.34 18.99 -17.72
CA THR A 67 -0.10 18.23 -18.89
C THR A 67 -1.62 18.26 -19.07
N TYR A 68 -2.37 18.18 -17.97
CA TYR A 68 -3.83 17.99 -18.00
C TYR A 68 -4.62 19.07 -17.25
N GLY A 69 -3.94 19.90 -16.45
CA GLY A 69 -4.60 20.75 -15.45
C GLY A 69 -5.05 19.94 -14.23
N VAL A 70 -5.25 20.64 -13.11
CA VAL A 70 -5.79 20.13 -11.84
C VAL A 70 -6.63 21.25 -11.24
N SER A 71 -7.81 20.95 -10.67
CA SER A 71 -8.62 21.97 -9.99
C SER A 71 -7.86 22.57 -8.81
N ASP A 72 -8.11 23.84 -8.50
CA ASP A 72 -7.41 24.52 -7.41
C ASP A 72 -7.65 23.84 -6.06
N GLU A 73 -8.86 23.31 -5.83
CA GLU A 73 -9.19 22.56 -4.62
C GLU A 73 -8.31 21.32 -4.44
N LEU A 74 -8.22 20.47 -5.47
CA LEU A 74 -7.43 19.24 -5.42
C LEU A 74 -5.93 19.56 -5.35
N TRP A 75 -5.48 20.58 -6.08
CA TRP A 75 -4.10 21.04 -6.04
C TRP A 75 -3.69 21.50 -4.64
N ASN A 76 -4.53 22.31 -4.00
CA ASN A 76 -4.28 22.81 -2.65
C ASN A 76 -4.28 21.67 -1.62
N ARG A 77 -5.18 20.69 -1.76
CA ARG A 77 -5.20 19.50 -0.90
C ARG A 77 -3.89 18.70 -1.00
N TRP A 78 -3.43 18.40 -2.22
CA TRP A 78 -2.17 17.67 -2.40
C TRP A 78 -0.97 18.45 -1.87
N LYS A 79 -0.94 19.76 -2.10
CA LYS A 79 0.11 20.63 -1.54
C LYS A 79 0.14 20.60 0.00
N GLN A 80 -1.02 20.73 0.65
CA GLN A 80 -1.11 20.69 2.11
C GLN A 80 -0.62 19.35 2.67
N TRP A 81 -0.97 18.24 2.02
CA TRP A 81 -0.44 16.91 2.39
C TRP A 81 1.08 16.83 2.23
N LEU A 82 1.62 17.31 1.10
CA LEU A 82 3.06 17.26 0.82
C LEU A 82 3.88 18.14 1.79
N GLU A 83 3.33 19.28 2.19
CA GLU A 83 3.97 20.26 3.09
C GLU A 83 3.85 19.89 4.59
N ASN A 84 2.96 18.96 4.95
CA ASN A 84 2.76 18.55 6.35
C ASN A 84 3.64 17.35 6.72
N ASP A 85 4.80 17.62 7.32
CA ASP A 85 5.77 16.59 7.74
C ASP A 85 5.21 15.58 8.76
N GLU A 86 4.17 15.93 9.53
CA GLU A 86 3.56 15.01 10.50
C GLU A 86 2.80 13.85 9.85
N LEU A 87 2.41 13.99 8.57
CA LEU A 87 1.71 12.96 7.81
C LEU A 87 2.65 11.99 7.10
N TRP A 88 3.96 12.25 7.08
CA TRP A 88 4.93 11.40 6.39
C TRP A 88 5.57 10.42 7.38
N PRO A 89 5.81 9.16 6.96
CA PRO A 89 6.51 8.21 7.81
C PRO A 89 7.95 8.63 8.03
N ARG A 90 8.58 8.07 9.08
CA ARG A 90 9.96 8.40 9.43
C ARG A 90 10.99 7.72 8.53
N HIS A 91 10.66 6.56 7.98
CA HIS A 91 11.52 5.77 7.13
C HIS A 91 10.70 5.18 5.98
N ALA A 92 11.38 4.93 4.86
CA ALA A 92 10.84 4.15 3.76
C ALA A 92 11.15 2.67 3.99
N THR A 93 10.42 1.80 3.32
CA THR A 93 10.55 0.34 3.41
C THR A 93 10.47 -0.28 2.04
N MET A 94 10.81 -1.56 1.93
CA MET A 94 10.31 -2.35 0.81
C MET A 94 8.78 -2.40 0.86
N ILE A 95 8.14 -2.29 -0.30
CA ILE A 95 6.70 -2.42 -0.47
C ILE A 95 6.39 -3.30 -1.69
N HIS A 96 5.18 -3.86 -1.72
CA HIS A 96 4.64 -4.56 -2.88
C HIS A 96 4.32 -3.58 -4.01
N GLY A 97 3.76 -2.41 -3.68
CA GLY A 97 3.52 -1.32 -4.63
C GLY A 97 2.19 -1.40 -5.39
N ASP A 98 1.65 -2.61 -5.56
CA ASP A 98 0.31 -2.85 -6.14
C ASP A 98 -0.52 -3.86 -5.33
N LEU A 99 -0.55 -3.69 -4.01
CA LEU A 99 -1.25 -4.64 -3.13
C LEU A 99 -2.77 -4.42 -3.16
N HIS A 100 -3.51 -5.45 -3.57
CA HIS A 100 -4.97 -5.50 -3.52
C HIS A 100 -5.46 -6.96 -3.51
N PRO A 101 -6.76 -7.26 -3.24
CA PRO A 101 -7.24 -8.65 -3.08
C PRO A 101 -6.93 -9.60 -4.23
N GLY A 102 -6.76 -9.10 -5.46
CA GLY A 102 -6.39 -9.92 -6.61
C GLY A 102 -4.95 -10.43 -6.59
N HIS A 103 -4.09 -9.83 -5.77
CA HIS A 103 -2.68 -10.16 -5.61
C HIS A 103 -2.35 -10.86 -4.28
N ILE A 104 -3.38 -11.15 -3.47
CA ILE A 104 -3.23 -11.81 -2.17
C ILE A 104 -3.75 -13.24 -2.29
N MET A 105 -2.86 -14.21 -2.07
CA MET A 105 -3.23 -15.62 -2.04
C MET A 105 -3.65 -16.02 -0.62
N VAL A 106 -4.77 -16.74 -0.52
CA VAL A 106 -5.32 -17.22 0.75
C VAL A 106 -5.56 -18.73 0.73
N ASP A 107 -5.45 -19.37 1.89
CA ASP A 107 -5.88 -20.75 2.07
C ASP A 107 -7.38 -20.86 2.43
N ASN A 108 -7.87 -22.10 2.62
CA ASN A 108 -9.27 -22.38 2.97
C ASN A 108 -9.70 -21.83 4.34
N GLN A 109 -8.76 -21.35 5.16
CA GLN A 109 -9.01 -20.75 6.48
C GLN A 109 -8.82 -19.23 6.45
N ALA A 110 -8.72 -18.66 5.24
CA ALA A 110 -8.46 -17.26 4.97
C ALA A 110 -7.09 -16.76 5.45
N ASN A 111 -6.12 -17.64 5.71
CA ASN A 111 -4.75 -17.21 6.00
C ASN A 111 -4.11 -16.72 4.71
N VAL A 112 -3.47 -15.55 4.74
CA VAL A 112 -2.58 -15.09 3.67
C VAL A 112 -1.38 -16.03 3.59
N THR A 113 -1.13 -16.56 2.40
CA THR A 113 -0.08 -17.55 2.14
C THR A 113 0.96 -17.06 1.12
N GLY A 114 0.70 -15.92 0.48
CA GLY A 114 1.67 -15.27 -0.38
C GLY A 114 1.09 -14.10 -1.15
N LEU A 115 1.98 -13.35 -1.78
CA LEU A 115 1.67 -12.21 -2.65
C LEU A 115 2.22 -12.47 -4.06
N ILE A 116 1.53 -11.99 -5.08
CA ILE A 116 1.89 -12.15 -6.49
C ILE A 116 1.91 -10.79 -7.21
N ASP A 117 2.51 -10.77 -8.40
CA ASP A 117 2.61 -9.59 -9.27
C ASP A 117 3.44 -8.43 -8.70
N TRP A 118 4.74 -8.72 -8.50
CA TRP A 118 5.72 -7.83 -7.90
C TRP A 118 6.33 -6.79 -8.85
N THR A 119 5.66 -6.44 -9.97
CA THR A 119 6.25 -5.52 -10.97
C THR A 119 6.43 -4.10 -10.43
N GLU A 120 5.61 -3.69 -9.47
CA GLU A 120 5.66 -2.38 -8.81
C GLU A 120 6.46 -2.38 -7.49
N ALA A 121 7.10 -3.50 -7.16
CA ALA A 121 7.91 -3.64 -5.96
C ALA A 121 9.02 -2.60 -5.91
N THR A 122 9.13 -1.87 -4.81
CA THR A 122 10.07 -0.76 -4.69
C THR A 122 10.37 -0.39 -3.24
N HIS A 123 11.29 0.55 -3.04
CA HIS A 123 11.57 1.14 -1.73
C HIS A 123 10.84 2.49 -1.59
N SER A 124 9.82 2.56 -0.73
CA SER A 124 8.90 3.70 -0.66
C SER A 124 8.20 3.83 0.70
N ASP A 125 7.19 4.70 0.77
CA ASP A 125 6.28 4.86 1.91
C ASP A 125 5.44 3.57 2.13
N PRO A 126 5.50 2.92 3.31
CA PRO A 126 4.75 1.70 3.61
C PRO A 126 3.23 1.88 3.47
N SER A 127 2.72 3.10 3.60
CA SER A 127 1.29 3.42 3.47
C SER A 127 0.72 3.04 2.10
N MET A 128 1.57 2.92 1.07
CA MET A 128 1.13 2.55 -0.27
C MET A 128 0.50 1.16 -0.34
N ASP A 129 0.95 0.21 0.49
CA ASP A 129 0.41 -1.15 0.54
C ASP A 129 -0.93 -1.23 1.30
N PHE A 130 -1.34 -0.17 2.01
CA PHE A 130 -2.63 -0.11 2.72
C PHE A 130 -3.77 0.46 1.85
N ILE A 131 -3.45 1.16 0.75
CA ILE A 131 -4.44 1.87 -0.08
C ILE A 131 -5.43 0.90 -0.72
N GLY A 132 -4.94 -0.24 -1.23
CA GLY A 132 -5.80 -1.25 -1.85
C GLY A 132 -6.79 -1.85 -0.85
N HIS A 133 -6.34 -2.08 0.39
CA HIS A 133 -7.20 -2.58 1.46
C HIS A 133 -8.27 -1.54 1.86
N HIS A 134 -7.87 -0.29 2.08
CA HIS A 134 -8.80 0.82 2.39
C HIS A 134 -9.89 0.99 1.33
N ARG A 135 -9.53 0.94 0.05
CA ARG A 135 -10.51 1.10 -1.04
C ARG A 135 -11.58 0.00 -1.08
N VAL A 136 -11.29 -1.17 -0.52
CA VAL A 136 -12.18 -2.33 -0.59
C VAL A 136 -13.00 -2.50 0.68
N PHE A 137 -12.42 -2.15 1.84
CA PHE A 137 -12.99 -2.39 3.16
C PHE A 137 -13.26 -1.13 3.97
N ASP A 138 -13.11 0.04 3.34
CA ASP A 138 -13.34 1.37 3.91
C ASP A 138 -12.48 1.61 5.18
N ASP A 139 -12.87 2.61 5.99
CA ASP A 139 -12.12 3.02 7.18
C ASP A 139 -12.08 1.91 8.24
N GLU A 140 -13.16 1.13 8.39
CA GLU A 140 -13.23 0.03 9.37
C GLU A 140 -12.20 -1.07 9.08
N GLY A 141 -12.09 -1.52 7.82
CA GLY A 141 -11.09 -2.52 7.44
C GLY A 141 -9.66 -1.99 7.54
N LEU A 142 -9.44 -0.72 7.16
CA LEU A 142 -8.14 -0.08 7.32
C LEU A 142 -7.71 -0.02 8.79
N GLU A 143 -8.60 0.38 9.70
CA GLU A 143 -8.31 0.43 11.14
C GLU A 143 -8.00 -0.96 11.71
N GLN A 144 -8.72 -2.00 11.27
CA GLN A 144 -8.45 -3.38 11.65
C GLN A 144 -7.04 -3.82 11.22
N LEU A 145 -6.66 -3.55 9.97
CA LEU A 145 -5.35 -3.93 9.45
C LEU A 145 -4.21 -3.13 10.10
N ILE A 146 -4.36 -1.82 10.28
CA ILE A 146 -3.35 -0.99 10.98
C ILE A 146 -3.16 -1.48 12.41
N THR A 147 -4.25 -1.82 13.10
CA THR A 147 -4.20 -2.34 14.47
C THR A 147 -3.46 -3.68 14.53
N ALA A 148 -3.72 -4.58 13.59
CA ALA A 148 -3.03 -5.88 13.53
C ALA A 148 -1.55 -5.72 13.15
N TYR A 149 -1.23 -4.85 12.18
CA TYR A 149 0.13 -4.53 11.76
C TYR A 149 0.96 -4.01 12.95
N GLY A 150 0.44 -3.03 13.69
CA GLY A 150 1.12 -2.49 14.87
C GLY A 150 1.26 -3.48 16.05
N LYS A 151 0.45 -4.54 16.09
CA LYS A 151 0.62 -5.64 17.06
C LYS A 151 1.67 -6.67 16.60
N ALA A 152 1.83 -6.85 15.29
CA ALA A 152 2.71 -7.83 14.69
C ALA A 152 4.19 -7.37 14.69
N GLY A 153 4.47 -6.07 14.55
CA GLY A 153 5.85 -5.54 14.63
C GLY A 153 5.99 -4.09 14.23
#